data_AF-A0A527ZBP9-F1
#
_entry.id   AF-A0A527ZBP9-F1
#
_cell.length_a   1.000
_cell.length_b   1.000
_cell.length_c   1.000
_cell.angle_alpha   90.00
_cell.angle_beta   90.00
_cell.angle_gamma   90.00
#
_symmetry.space_group_name_H-M   'P 1'
#
loop_
_entity.id
_entity.type
_entity.pdbx_description
1 polymer ?
#
loop_
_entity_poly.entity_id
_entity_poly.type
_entity_poly.pdbx_seq_one_letter_code
_entity_poly.pdbx_strand_id
1 'polypeptide(L)'
;SAMLALPPLQWLGKLSYSLYLWHWPVIVYATMMVPDLSWPGRLACAALTLALSLFTYNFIENPIRRNGWLMANAARALIPAAMLTGAGVMATYANARLAVDGLDPSQRIIAETAAQPSTARAR
;
A
#
# COMPACT_ATOMS: atom_id res chain seq x y z
N SER A 1 9.56 4.69 -35.49
CA SER A 1 9.23 4.20 -34.13
C SER A 1 7.74 3.82 -34.04
N ALA A 2 7.29 2.83 -34.82
CA ALA A 2 5.86 2.55 -35.00
C ALA A 2 5.32 1.36 -34.16
N MET A 3 6.20 0.60 -33.51
CA MET A 3 5.81 -0.62 -32.76
C MET A 3 5.14 -0.34 -31.40
N LEU A 4 5.29 0.87 -30.84
CA LEU A 4 4.66 1.25 -29.56
C LEU A 4 3.26 1.87 -29.73
N ALA A 5 2.82 2.12 -30.97
CA ALA A 5 1.50 2.68 -31.26
C ALA A 5 0.38 1.63 -31.28
N LEU A 6 0.70 0.34 -31.10
CA LEU A 6 -0.29 -0.73 -31.12
C LEU A 6 -1.23 -0.62 -29.90
N PRO A 7 -2.56 -0.52 -30.12
CA PRO A 7 -3.57 -0.45 -29.06
C PRO A 7 -3.43 -1.52 -27.95
N PRO A 8 -3.13 -2.80 -28.23
CA PRO A 8 -3.00 -3.81 -27.18
C PRO A 8 -1.76 -3.62 -26.32
N LEU A 9 -0.65 -3.11 -26.88
CA LEU A 9 0.58 -2.89 -26.12
C LEU A 9 0.44 -1.70 -25.16
N GLN A 10 -0.28 -0.66 -25.58
CA GLN A 10 -0.65 0.45 -24.70
C GLN A 10 -1.65 0.04 -23.62
N TRP A 11 -2.53 -0.92 -23.90
CA TRP A 11 -3.45 -1.47 -22.90
C TRP A 11 -2.69 -2.28 -21.85
N LEU A 12 -1.74 -3.11 -22.29
CA LEU A 12 -0.88 -3.89 -21.40
C LEU A 12 0.02 -2.99 -20.53
N GLY A 13 0.57 -1.93 -21.12
CA GLY A 13 1.38 -0.92 -20.40
C GLY A 13 0.61 -0.06 -19.41
N LYS A 14 -0.73 0.00 -19.50
CA LYS A 14 -1.56 0.66 -18.48
C LYS A 14 -1.96 -0.31 -17.37
N LEU A 15 -2.27 -1.56 -17.76
CA LEU A 15 -2.55 -2.61 -16.79
C LEU A 15 -1.34 -2.89 -15.89
N SER A 16 -0.11 -2.77 -16.40
CA SER A 16 1.11 -2.96 -15.62
C SER A 16 1.23 -1.98 -14.45
N TYR A 17 0.72 -0.75 -14.57
CA TYR A 17 0.69 0.20 -13.46
C TYR A 17 -0.24 -0.28 -12.34
N SER A 18 -1.48 -0.65 -12.69
CA SER A 18 -2.44 -1.21 -11.74
C SER A 18 -1.92 -2.52 -11.10
N LEU A 19 -1.25 -3.37 -11.89
CA LEU A 19 -0.65 -4.62 -11.41
C LEU A 19 0.52 -4.36 -10.45
N TYR A 20 1.36 -3.38 -10.75
CA TYR A 20 2.42 -2.96 -9.85
C TYR A 20 1.88 -2.39 -8.53
N LEU A 21 0.73 -1.73 -8.55
CA LEU A 21 0.11 -1.22 -7.32
C LEU A 21 -0.37 -2.34 -6.39
N TRP A 22 -1.00 -3.38 -6.94
CA TRP A 22 -1.69 -4.41 -6.14
C TRP A 22 -0.87 -5.65 -5.83
N HIS A 23 0.15 -5.99 -6.62
CA HIS A 23 0.93 -7.21 -6.36
C HIS A 23 1.65 -7.15 -5.01
N TRP A 24 2.22 -6.00 -4.65
CA TRP A 24 3.02 -5.86 -3.43
C TRP A 24 2.16 -5.96 -2.15
N PRO A 25 1.02 -5.23 -2.02
CA PRO A 25 0.09 -5.42 -0.90
C PRO A 25 -0.40 -6.86 -0.78
N VAL A 26 -0.81 -7.48 -1.89
CA VAL A 26 -1.34 -8.85 -1.87
C VAL A 26 -0.29 -9.84 -1.37
N ILE A 27 0.97 -9.71 -1.80
CA ILE A 27 2.05 -10.56 -1.31
C ILE A 27 2.30 -10.34 0.19
N VAL A 28 2.41 -9.08 0.64
CA VAL A 28 2.64 -8.75 2.05
C VAL A 28 1.52 -9.32 2.92
N TYR A 29 0.25 -9.05 2.58
CA TYR A 29 -0.90 -9.59 3.32
C TYR A 29 -0.93 -11.12 3.29
N ALA A 30 -0.68 -11.75 2.15
CA ALA A 30 -0.64 -13.21 2.05
C ALA A 30 0.45 -13.82 2.94
N THR A 31 1.66 -13.24 2.96
CA THR A 31 2.76 -13.71 3.83
C THR A 31 2.52 -13.46 5.31
N MET A 32 1.79 -12.39 5.68
CA MET A 32 1.43 -12.12 7.07
C MET A 32 0.35 -13.07 7.58
N MET A 33 -0.65 -13.41 6.76
CA MET A 33 -1.75 -14.29 7.16
C MET A 33 -1.38 -15.77 7.07
N VAL A 34 -0.56 -16.15 6.09
CA VAL A 34 -0.18 -17.54 5.83
C VAL A 34 1.33 -17.60 5.52
N PRO A 35 2.18 -17.86 6.55
CA PRO A 35 3.64 -17.92 6.40
C PRO A 35 4.11 -18.97 5.38
N ASP A 36 3.46 -20.14 5.34
CA ASP A 36 3.77 -21.25 4.42
C ASP A 36 2.73 -21.34 3.29
N LEU A 37 2.70 -20.32 2.46
CA LEU A 37 1.74 -20.25 1.35
C LEU A 37 2.03 -21.34 0.30
N SER A 38 1.15 -22.33 0.23
CA SER A 38 1.21 -23.43 -0.73
C SER A 38 1.13 -22.93 -2.18
N TRP A 39 1.60 -23.75 -3.14
CA TRP A 39 1.53 -23.43 -4.57
C TRP A 39 0.14 -22.98 -5.05
N PRO A 40 -0.96 -23.65 -4.65
CA PRO A 40 -2.32 -23.19 -4.95
C PRO A 40 -2.64 -21.81 -4.35
N GLY A 41 -2.18 -21.54 -3.13
CA GLY A 41 -2.35 -20.25 -2.47
C GLY A 41 -1.65 -19.09 -3.19
N ARG A 42 -0.45 -19.35 -3.74
CA ARG A 42 0.28 -18.37 -4.58
C ARG A 42 -0.48 -18.06 -5.87
N LEU A 43 -1.04 -19.07 -6.52
CA LEU A 43 -1.90 -18.93 -7.69
C LEU A 43 -3.16 -18.11 -7.38
N ALA A 44 -3.80 -18.37 -6.24
CA ALA A 44 -4.95 -17.60 -5.79
C ALA A 44 -4.58 -16.12 -5.53
N CYS A 45 -3.43 -15.85 -4.92
CA CYS A 45 -2.92 -14.48 -4.72
C CYS A 45 -2.63 -13.76 -6.04
N ALA A 46 -2.04 -14.45 -7.01
CA ALA A 46 -1.81 -13.90 -8.34
C ALA A 46 -3.13 -13.59 -9.06
N ALA A 47 -4.12 -14.49 -8.99
CA ALA A 47 -5.45 -14.27 -9.53
C ALA A 47 -6.16 -13.09 -8.85
N LEU A 48 -6.06 -12.98 -7.52
CA LEU A 48 -6.61 -11.87 -6.75
C LEU A 48 -5.96 -10.54 -7.14
N THR A 49 -4.64 -10.52 -7.28
CA THR A 49 -3.87 -9.36 -7.75
C THR A 49 -4.36 -8.91 -9.13
N LEU A 50 -4.49 -9.86 -10.07
CA LEU A 50 -4.98 -9.59 -11.42
C LEU A 50 -6.43 -9.06 -11.39
N ALA A 51 -7.30 -9.66 -10.59
CA ALA A 51 -8.69 -9.23 -10.45
C ALA A 51 -8.80 -7.80 -9.90
N LEU A 52 -8.06 -7.49 -8.82
CA LEU A 52 -7.96 -6.13 -8.25
C LEU A 52 -7.41 -5.13 -9.26
N SER A 53 -6.40 -5.54 -10.03
CA SER A 53 -5.77 -4.70 -11.04
C SER A 53 -6.73 -4.39 -12.19
N LEU A 54 -7.44 -5.40 -12.72
CA LEU A 54 -8.46 -5.20 -13.76
C LEU A 54 -9.62 -4.35 -13.24
N PHE A 55 -10.05 -4.57 -12.00
CA PHE A 55 -11.13 -3.81 -11.39
C PHE A 55 -10.74 -2.34 -11.25
N THR A 56 -9.58 -2.06 -10.67
CA THR A 56 -9.02 -0.70 -10.55
C THR A 56 -8.85 -0.05 -11.91
N TYR A 57 -8.29 -0.77 -12.88
CA TYR A 57 -8.10 -0.27 -14.24
C TYR A 57 -9.43 0.11 -14.90
N ASN A 58 -10.46 -0.75 -14.82
CA ASN A 58 -11.75 -0.50 -15.47
C ASN A 58 -12.64 0.51 -14.73
N PHE A 59 -12.59 0.57 -13.40
CA PHE A 59 -13.48 1.41 -12.59
C PHE A 59 -12.88 2.74 -12.13
N ILE A 60 -11.56 2.88 -12.12
CA ILE A 60 -10.88 4.10 -11.68
C ILE A 60 -10.16 4.71 -12.88
N GLU A 61 -9.27 3.95 -13.53
CA GLU A 61 -8.36 4.50 -14.53
C GLU A 61 -9.05 4.80 -15.87
N ASN A 62 -9.88 3.89 -16.36
CA ASN A 62 -10.63 4.03 -17.61
C ASN A 62 -11.66 5.18 -17.57
N PRO A 63 -12.50 5.33 -16.53
CA PRO A 63 -13.42 6.46 -16.42
C PRO A 63 -12.69 7.78 -16.20
N ILE A 64 -11.55 7.82 -15.48
CA ILE A 64 -10.75 9.05 -15.34
C ILE A 64 -10.12 9.45 -16.69
N ARG A 65 -9.61 8.51 -17.49
CA ARG A 65 -9.06 8.80 -18.83
C ARG A 65 -10.14 9.21 -19.84
N ARG A 66 -11.35 8.67 -19.73
CA ARG A 66 -12.42 8.87 -20.72
C ARG A 66 -13.33 10.05 -20.38
N ASN A 67 -13.55 10.32 -19.08
CA ASN A 67 -14.24 11.49 -18.55
C ASN A 67 -13.25 12.33 -17.74
N GLY A 68 -12.44 13.16 -18.42
CA GLY A 68 -11.43 14.06 -17.82
C GLY A 68 -11.95 15.08 -16.78
N TRP A 69 -13.17 14.92 -16.28
CA TRP A 69 -13.81 15.70 -15.22
C TRP A 69 -13.02 15.72 -13.89
N LEU A 70 -12.20 14.70 -13.60
CA LEU A 70 -11.26 14.73 -12.47
C LEU A 70 -9.96 15.49 -12.79
N MET A 71 -9.47 15.41 -14.03
CA MET A 71 -8.30 16.20 -14.49
C MET A 71 -8.65 17.68 -14.74
N ALA A 72 -9.94 18.01 -14.76
CA ALA A 72 -10.40 19.39 -14.87
C ALA A 72 -10.16 20.22 -13.58
N ASN A 73 -9.92 19.60 -12.42
CA ASN A 73 -9.63 20.30 -11.18
C ASN A 73 -8.70 19.49 -10.25
N ALA A 74 -7.45 19.96 -10.11
CA ALA A 74 -6.43 19.34 -9.26
C ALA A 74 -6.88 19.11 -7.81
N ALA A 75 -7.74 19.97 -7.27
CA ALA A 75 -8.31 19.82 -5.92
C ALA A 75 -9.13 18.53 -5.75
N ARG A 76 -9.76 18.02 -6.82
CA ARG A 76 -10.59 16.80 -6.75
C ARG A 76 -9.77 15.52 -6.79
N ALA A 77 -8.57 15.57 -7.38
CA ALA A 77 -7.59 14.49 -7.33
C ALA A 77 -6.81 14.47 -6.00
N LEU A 78 -6.66 15.63 -5.34
CA LEU A 78 -6.02 15.77 -4.04
C LEU A 78 -6.82 15.17 -2.88
N ILE A 79 -8.15 15.16 -2.95
CA ILE A 79 -9.01 14.61 -1.88
C ILE A 79 -8.76 13.11 -1.66
N PRO A 80 -8.85 12.21 -2.66
CA PRO A 80 -8.58 10.80 -2.46
C PRO A 80 -7.11 10.53 -2.10
N ALA A 81 -6.17 11.30 -2.66
CA ALA A 81 -4.75 11.20 -2.30
C ALA A 81 -4.52 11.55 -0.82
N ALA A 82 -5.08 12.66 -0.35
CA ALA A 82 -5.00 13.10 1.04
C ALA A 82 -5.71 12.14 1.99
N MET A 83 -6.84 11.55 1.58
CA MET A 83 -7.54 10.53 2.36
C MET A 83 -6.73 9.24 2.49
N LEU A 84 -6.08 8.79 1.41
CA LEU A 84 -5.18 7.63 1.43
C LEU A 84 -3.95 7.88 2.30
N THR A 85 -3.33 9.06 2.19
CA THR A 85 -2.20 9.45 3.06
C THR A 85 -2.64 9.54 4.53
N GLY A 86 -3.79 10.17 4.80
CA GLY A 86 -4.35 10.29 6.14
C GLY A 86 -4.69 8.94 6.76
N ALA A 87 -5.31 8.03 6.00
CA ALA A 87 -5.61 6.67 6.44
C ALA A 87 -4.35 5.86 6.71
N GLY A 88 -3.31 6.00 5.87
CA GLY A 88 -2.01 5.37 6.07
C GLY A 88 -1.32 5.85 7.36
N VAL A 89 -1.30 7.17 7.60
CA VAL A 89 -0.76 7.78 8.83
C VAL A 89 -1.55 7.32 10.06
N MET A 90 -2.88 7.21 9.94
CA MET A 90 -3.72 6.75 11.05
C MET A 90 -3.48 5.28 11.37
N ALA A 91 -3.32 4.42 10.36
CA ALA A 91 -3.04 3.01 10.54
C ALA A 91 -1.65 2.76 11.17
N THR A 92 -0.63 3.50 10.73
CA THR A 92 0.71 3.41 11.33
C THR A 92 0.72 3.92 12.76
N TYR A 93 0.03 5.04 13.04
CA TYR A 93 -0.11 5.57 14.39
C TYR A 93 -0.85 4.59 15.32
N ALA A 94 -1.97 4.02 14.87
CA ALA A 94 -2.73 3.05 15.65
C ALA A 94 -1.92 1.78 15.93
N ASN A 95 -1.18 1.27 14.94
CA ASN A 95 -0.29 0.12 15.11
C ASN A 95 0.82 0.41 16.13
N ALA A 96 1.48 1.57 16.03
CA ALA A 96 2.50 1.99 16.98
C ALA A 96 1.95 2.10 18.41
N ARG A 97 0.74 2.63 18.56
CA ARG A 97 0.08 2.77 19.87
C ARG A 97 -0.26 1.42 20.48
N LEU A 98 -0.80 0.49 19.70
CA LEU A 98 -1.07 -0.88 20.15
C LEU A 98 0.20 -1.65 20.52
N ALA A 99 1.29 -1.44 19.78
CA ALA A 99 2.58 -2.06 20.06
C ALA A 99 3.18 -1.57 21.39
N VAL A 100 3.04 -0.28 21.71
CA VAL A 100 3.48 0.30 22.99
C VAL A 100 2.60 -0.17 24.15
N ASP A 101 1.28 -0.19 23.96
CA ASP A 101 0.34 -0.68 24.98
C ASP A 101 0.57 -2.18 25.28
N GLY A 102 1.00 -2.96 24.29
CA GLY A 102 1.31 -4.39 24.39
C GLY A 102 2.69 -4.76 24.95
N LEU A 103 3.51 -3.79 25.36
CA LEU A 103 4.85 -4.06 25.91
C LEU A 103 4.76 -4.81 27.26
N ASP A 104 5.50 -5.92 27.36
CA ASP A 104 5.70 -6.69 28.60
C ASP A 104 6.35 -5.79 29.68
N PRO A 105 6.04 -5.92 30.99
CA PRO A 105 6.55 -5.00 32.02
C PRO A 105 8.07 -4.85 32.05
N SER A 106 8.80 -5.90 31.67
CA SER A 106 10.26 -5.87 31.53
C SER A 106 10.74 -4.97 30.38
N GLN A 107 10.03 -4.93 29.27
CA GLN A 107 10.37 -4.10 28.10
C GLN A 107 10.02 -2.62 28.34
N ARG A 108 8.97 -2.34 29.12
CA ARG A 108 8.60 -0.97 29.51
C ARG A 108 9.71 -0.29 30.32
N ILE A 109 10.30 -1.01 31.28
CA ILE A 109 11.40 -0.50 32.11
C ILE A 109 12.61 -0.14 31.24
N ILE A 110 12.93 -0.95 30.22
CA ILE A 110 14.04 -0.68 29.29
C ILE A 110 13.75 0.56 28.44
N ALA A 111 12.52 0.71 27.93
CA ALA A 111 12.11 1.86 27.15
C ALA A 111 12.12 3.17 27.97
N GLU A 112 11.63 3.12 29.22
CA GLU A 112 11.66 4.25 30.16
C GLU A 112 13.10 4.64 30.53
N THR A 113 13.98 3.66 30.75
CA THR A 113 15.40 3.89 31.04
C THR A 113 16.13 4.50 29.84
N ALA A 114 15.79 4.10 28.61
CA ALA A 114 16.36 4.65 27.38
C ALA A 114 15.87 6.08 27.08
N ALA A 115 14.66 6.43 27.52
CA ALA A 115 14.09 7.78 27.38
C ALA A 115 14.70 8.79 28.38
N GLN A 116 15.31 8.31 29.46
CA GLN A 116 16.03 9.19 30.39
C GLN A 116 17.37 9.63 29.78
N PRO A 117 17.65 10.95 29.69
CA PRO A 117 18.93 11.43 29.18
C PRO A 117 20.06 10.92 30.08
N SER A 118 21.06 10.27 29.48
CA SER A 118 22.18 9.67 30.21
C SER A 118 23.03 10.74 30.88
N THR A 119 22.77 10.98 32.17
CA THR A 119 23.54 11.90 33.03
C THR A 119 25.00 11.46 33.21
N ALA A 120 25.35 10.24 32.79
CA ALA A 120 26.69 9.68 32.84
C ALA A 120 27.68 10.28 31.82
N ARG A 121 27.22 10.94 30.74
CA ARG A 121 28.12 11.50 29.70
C ARG A 121 28.63 12.92 29.99
N ALA A 122 28.24 13.51 31.12
CA ALA A 122 28.56 14.89 31.50
C ALA A 122 29.69 15.01 32.54
N ARG A 123 30.49 13.95 32.77
CA ARG A 123 31.69 13.98 33.60
C ARG A 123 32.93 13.66 32.79
#